data_AF-A0A8H6SYA1-F1
#
_entry.id   AF-A0A8H6SYA1-F1
#
_cell.length_a   1.000
_cell.length_b   1.000
_cell.length_c   1.000
_cell.angle_alpha   90.00
_cell.angle_beta   90.00
_cell.angle_gamma   90.00
#
_symmetry.space_group_name_H-M   'P 1'
#
loop_
_entity.id
_entity.type
_entity.pdbx_description
1 polymer ?
#
loop_
_entity_poly.entity_id
_entity_poly.type
_entity_poly.pdbx_seq_one_letter_code
_entity_poly.pdbx_strand_id
1 'polypeptide(L)'
;MLLSSWCFFSLWFLSGWAALVNVTIDDELGDTLTKAQIIYSPIDAWDTRTSCKANSPTCAARPDDTKLVGGTWHESTFSRASSNKHPNVPSTATAAFNGSAVYVFCAIPRTSFAPNGNIQLTFYIDGVQAGQFSRMATSSTGFDYNVPVFVLEQLTSAPHTLTIQNGIQGGADSLMILDSIVYTVDSDHQAQGLNAAKSTKGISSATMAVVGVLVFAVLVMLALLAVFLIRRHRKRRGVYAQYMPKGAVKAYPSFLTPSPASTPRLSPAPSPLFVSSVNAGPVTMPPPAYNGNTSGNWWAGRDQKVAAGIGSQRPYGDLDPSSSNFQRPQGWERSRQRSSS
;
A
#
# COMPACT_ATOMS: atom_id res chain seq x y z
N MET A 1 27.98 -27.70 -50.53
CA MET A 1 26.63 -27.72 -49.93
C MET A 1 26.75 -28.05 -48.43
N LEU A 2 27.32 -27.18 -47.58
CA LEU A 2 27.39 -27.40 -46.12
C LEU A 2 27.54 -26.06 -45.37
N LEU A 3 26.61 -25.11 -45.56
CA LEU A 3 26.65 -23.79 -44.91
C LEU A 3 25.26 -23.31 -44.41
N SER A 4 24.35 -24.22 -44.07
CA SER A 4 22.97 -23.84 -43.68
C SER A 4 22.56 -24.22 -42.25
N SER A 5 23.47 -24.69 -41.40
CA SER A 5 23.11 -25.29 -40.10
C SER A 5 23.68 -24.55 -38.89
N TRP A 6 23.73 -23.21 -38.94
CA TRP A 6 24.27 -22.38 -37.85
C TRP A 6 23.34 -21.23 -37.43
N CYS A 7 22.08 -21.21 -37.88
CA CYS A 7 21.09 -20.17 -37.48
C CYS A 7 20.02 -20.64 -36.49
N PHE A 8 19.97 -21.92 -36.11
CA PHE A 8 18.90 -22.43 -35.23
C PHE A 8 19.25 -22.47 -33.73
N PHE A 9 20.49 -22.16 -33.33
CA PHE A 9 20.88 -22.18 -31.91
C PHE A 9 20.79 -20.84 -31.19
N SER A 10 20.54 -19.71 -31.88
CA SER A 10 20.51 -18.38 -31.24
C SER A 10 19.13 -17.92 -30.76
N LEU A 11 18.08 -18.73 -30.91
CA LEU A 11 16.69 -18.33 -30.55
C LEU A 11 16.18 -18.90 -29.22
N TRP A 12 17.02 -19.62 -28.46
CA TRP A 12 16.60 -20.31 -27.23
C TRP A 12 16.98 -19.60 -25.90
N PHE A 13 17.41 -18.33 -25.93
CA PHE A 13 17.86 -17.62 -24.72
C PHE A 13 17.20 -16.25 -24.48
N LEU A 14 15.97 -16.05 -24.95
CA LEU A 14 15.10 -14.97 -24.47
C LEU A 14 13.93 -15.56 -23.68
N SER A 15 14.23 -16.43 -22.71
CA SER A 15 13.31 -16.63 -21.59
C SER A 15 13.47 -15.43 -20.68
N GLY A 16 12.65 -14.39 -20.89
CA GLY A 16 12.49 -13.31 -19.93
C GLY A 16 11.92 -13.92 -18.65
N TRP A 17 12.66 -13.84 -17.56
CA TRP A 17 12.14 -14.22 -16.25
C TRP A 17 11.23 -13.09 -15.79
N ALA A 18 9.92 -13.31 -15.87
CA ALA A 18 8.92 -12.49 -15.20
C ALA A 18 9.26 -12.44 -13.70
N ALA A 19 9.72 -11.29 -13.21
CA ALA A 19 10.02 -11.08 -11.79
C ALA A 19 8.81 -10.45 -11.10
N LEU A 20 8.35 -11.06 -10.02
CA LEU A 20 7.31 -10.47 -9.18
C LEU A 20 7.91 -9.34 -8.33
N VAL A 21 7.25 -8.18 -8.34
CA VAL A 21 7.68 -6.98 -7.62
C VAL A 21 6.54 -6.46 -6.75
N ASN A 22 6.86 -6.02 -5.55
CA ASN A 22 5.90 -5.43 -4.63
C ASN A 22 5.79 -3.92 -4.84
N VAL A 23 4.56 -3.42 -4.87
CA VAL A 23 4.22 -2.00 -5.01
C VAL A 23 3.41 -1.57 -3.83
N THR A 24 3.78 -0.45 -3.24
CA THR A 24 3.06 0.12 -2.12
C THR A 24 2.05 1.15 -2.63
N ILE A 25 0.84 1.07 -2.11
CA ILE A 25 -0.18 2.11 -2.07
C ILE A 25 -0.17 2.63 -0.64
N ASP A 26 0.42 3.79 -0.46
CA ASP A 26 0.44 4.51 0.81
C ASP A 26 -0.95 5.11 1.07
N ASP A 27 -1.34 5.20 2.35
CA ASP A 27 -2.68 5.64 2.74
C ASP A 27 -3.00 7.10 2.31
N GLU A 28 -1.99 7.96 2.17
CA GLU A 28 -2.16 9.37 1.81
C GLU A 28 -1.36 9.76 0.55
N LEU A 29 -0.18 9.18 0.34
CA LEU A 29 0.68 9.42 -0.82
C LEU A 29 0.27 8.59 -2.05
N GLY A 30 -0.60 7.58 -1.86
CA GLY A 30 -1.17 6.75 -2.90
C GLY A 30 -0.19 5.72 -3.47
N ASP A 31 -0.57 5.16 -4.64
CA ASP A 31 0.20 4.15 -5.36
C ASP A 31 1.55 4.70 -5.83
N THR A 32 2.64 4.08 -5.38
CA THR A 32 4.01 4.47 -5.76
C THR A 32 4.28 4.39 -7.26
N LEU A 33 3.60 3.50 -7.98
CA LEU A 33 3.68 3.33 -9.43
C LEU A 33 2.72 4.26 -10.19
N THR A 34 1.43 4.23 -9.86
CA THR A 34 0.37 4.89 -10.66
C THR A 34 -0.05 6.26 -10.14
N LYS A 35 0.30 6.57 -8.88
CA LYS A 35 -0.19 7.74 -8.11
C LYS A 35 -1.70 7.73 -7.86
N ALA A 36 -2.38 6.61 -8.12
CA ALA A 36 -3.78 6.44 -7.75
C ALA A 36 -3.94 6.52 -6.22
N GLN A 37 -5.02 7.16 -5.79
CA GLN A 37 -5.32 7.39 -4.37
C GLN A 37 -6.34 6.39 -3.85
N ILE A 38 -6.31 6.13 -2.54
CA ILE A 38 -7.35 5.37 -1.86
C ILE A 38 -8.61 6.24 -1.79
N ILE A 39 -9.76 5.64 -2.09
CA ILE A 39 -11.07 6.30 -1.98
C ILE A 39 -11.66 5.97 -0.61
N TYR A 40 -11.80 7.00 0.21
CA TYR A 40 -12.37 6.91 1.54
C TYR A 40 -13.85 7.32 1.55
N SER A 41 -14.70 6.52 2.17
CA SER A 41 -16.15 6.77 2.27
C SER A 41 -16.71 6.36 3.63
N PRO A 42 -17.64 7.14 4.23
CA PRO A 42 -17.88 8.55 3.95
C PRO A 42 -16.59 9.35 4.17
N ILE A 43 -16.26 10.32 3.31
CA ILE A 43 -14.96 11.02 3.36
C ILE A 43 -14.66 11.63 4.74
N ASP A 44 -15.70 12.05 5.44
CA ASP A 44 -15.63 12.76 6.69
C ASP A 44 -15.76 11.85 7.93
N ALA A 45 -15.77 10.52 7.70
CA ALA A 45 -15.56 9.48 8.70
C ALA A 45 -14.08 9.10 8.86
N TRP A 46 -13.20 9.65 8.01
CA TRP A 46 -11.77 9.38 8.01
C TRP A 46 -10.99 10.59 8.47
N ASP A 47 -10.19 10.39 9.51
CA ASP A 47 -9.25 11.37 10.02
C ASP A 47 -7.84 11.05 9.52
N THR A 48 -7.05 12.08 9.24
CA THR A 48 -5.64 11.93 8.83
C THR A 48 -4.73 12.41 9.94
N ARG A 49 -3.42 12.18 9.77
CA ARG A 49 -2.39 12.80 10.63
C ARG A 49 -2.63 14.28 10.89
N THR A 50 -3.02 15.05 9.87
CA THR A 50 -3.13 16.50 9.97
C THR A 50 -4.45 16.97 10.59
N SER A 51 -5.55 16.24 10.40
CA SER A 51 -6.82 16.51 11.11
C SER A 51 -6.76 16.05 12.57
N CYS A 52 -5.92 15.05 12.86
CA CYS A 52 -5.66 14.50 14.19
C CYS A 52 -4.78 15.41 15.07
N LYS A 53 -5.31 16.57 15.50
CA LYS A 53 -4.58 17.47 16.41
C LYS A 53 -4.61 17.00 17.86
N ALA A 54 -3.66 17.51 18.66
CA ALA A 54 -3.45 17.14 20.06
C ALA A 54 -4.69 17.28 20.98
N ASN A 55 -5.74 17.96 20.52
CA ASN A 55 -7.01 18.16 21.23
C ASN A 55 -8.24 17.85 20.36
N SER A 56 -8.11 17.09 19.27
CA SER A 56 -9.27 16.67 18.49
C SER A 56 -10.03 15.57 19.25
N PRO A 57 -11.32 15.74 19.56
CA PRO A 57 -12.14 14.69 20.16
C PRO A 57 -12.45 13.55 19.17
N THR A 58 -12.18 13.73 17.88
CA THR A 58 -12.50 12.76 16.81
C THR A 58 -11.37 11.77 16.53
N CYS A 59 -10.13 12.14 16.83
CA CYS A 59 -8.96 11.32 16.55
C CYS A 59 -8.26 10.96 17.85
N ALA A 60 -8.46 9.72 18.26
CA ALA A 60 -8.09 9.28 19.59
C ALA A 60 -6.92 8.27 19.56
N ALA A 61 -6.55 7.76 18.38
CA ALA A 61 -5.30 7.05 18.19
C ALA A 61 -4.21 7.94 17.59
N ARG A 62 -3.09 8.09 18.31
CA ARG A 62 -1.91 8.83 17.84
C ARG A 62 -0.74 7.88 17.69
N PRO A 63 -0.68 7.11 16.57
CA PRO A 63 0.48 6.29 16.29
C PRO A 63 1.74 7.15 16.12
N ASP A 64 2.89 6.54 16.36
CA ASP A 64 4.22 7.08 16.11
C ASP A 64 4.46 7.08 14.60
N ASP A 65 4.44 8.27 14.00
CA ASP A 65 4.52 8.48 12.56
C ASP A 65 5.83 7.96 11.95
N THR A 66 6.89 7.90 12.73
CA THR A 66 8.19 7.36 12.30
C THR A 66 8.16 5.85 12.03
N LYS A 67 7.09 5.16 12.44
CA LYS A 67 6.89 3.71 12.27
C LYS A 67 5.85 3.36 11.21
N LEU A 68 5.31 4.36 10.53
CA LEU A 68 4.34 4.23 9.46
C LEU A 68 4.99 4.49 8.12
N VAL A 69 4.49 3.86 7.08
CA VAL A 69 4.87 4.13 5.69
C VAL A 69 4.53 5.59 5.38
N GLY A 70 5.45 6.30 4.73
CA GLY A 70 5.24 7.71 4.38
C GLY A 70 5.18 8.69 5.56
N GLY A 71 5.13 8.21 6.80
CA GLY A 71 4.82 9.02 7.98
C GLY A 71 3.36 9.51 8.00
N THR A 72 2.46 8.76 7.36
CA THR A 72 1.03 9.07 7.20
C THR A 72 0.17 7.92 7.72
N TRP A 73 -1.11 8.22 8.00
CA TRP A 73 -2.12 7.24 8.33
C TRP A 73 -3.52 7.84 8.15
N HIS A 74 -4.47 6.96 7.87
CA HIS A 74 -5.90 7.27 7.88
C HIS A 74 -6.60 6.45 8.98
N GLU A 75 -7.25 7.16 9.90
CA GLU A 75 -8.03 6.60 11.00
C GLU A 75 -9.52 6.61 10.64
N SER A 76 -10.22 5.54 10.98
CA SER A 76 -11.67 5.50 11.01
C SER A 76 -12.17 4.81 12.27
N THR A 77 -13.22 5.38 12.87
CA THR A 77 -13.91 4.80 14.02
C THR A 77 -15.36 4.48 13.67
N PHE A 78 -15.69 3.19 13.65
CA PHE A 78 -17.07 2.72 13.68
C PHE A 78 -17.56 2.64 15.13
N SER A 79 -18.69 3.28 15.43
CA SER A 79 -19.36 3.13 16.71
C SER A 79 -20.87 3.28 16.58
N ARG A 80 -21.62 2.64 17.49
CA ARG A 80 -23.07 2.83 17.61
C ARG A 80 -23.45 4.10 18.37
N ALA A 81 -22.50 4.72 19.07
CA ALA A 81 -22.78 5.88 19.91
C ALA A 81 -23.30 7.04 19.04
N SER A 82 -24.40 7.67 19.46
CA SER A 82 -25.01 8.80 18.75
C SER A 82 -24.13 10.04 18.68
N SER A 83 -23.07 10.10 19.48
CA SER A 83 -22.05 11.15 19.44
C SER A 83 -21.04 10.98 18.30
N ASN A 84 -20.97 9.80 17.65
CA ASN A 84 -20.18 9.60 16.44
C ASN A 84 -20.85 10.36 15.28
N LYS A 85 -20.03 10.90 14.36
CA LYS A 85 -20.51 11.60 13.17
C LYS A 85 -21.37 10.71 12.26
N HIS A 86 -21.06 9.42 12.21
CA HIS A 86 -21.69 8.39 11.40
C HIS A 86 -22.09 7.20 12.28
N PRO A 87 -23.10 7.37 13.15
CA PRO A 87 -23.45 6.35 14.14
C PRO A 87 -24.00 5.11 13.44
N ASN A 88 -23.43 3.95 13.76
CA ASN A 88 -23.83 2.64 13.22
C ASN A 88 -23.75 2.54 11.68
N VAL A 89 -22.86 3.32 11.05
CA VAL A 89 -22.59 3.28 9.60
C VAL A 89 -21.14 2.83 9.38
N PRO A 90 -20.90 1.68 8.73
CA PRO A 90 -19.57 1.26 8.34
C PRO A 90 -18.91 2.26 7.39
N SER A 91 -17.58 2.33 7.46
CA SER A 91 -16.78 3.14 6.52
C SER A 91 -15.89 2.24 5.69
N THR A 92 -15.48 2.71 4.52
CA THR A 92 -14.70 1.95 3.55
C THR A 92 -13.50 2.72 3.02
N ALA A 93 -12.40 1.99 2.83
CA ALA A 93 -11.24 2.42 2.05
C ALA A 93 -11.13 1.51 0.82
N THR A 94 -11.16 2.09 -0.38
CA THR A 94 -11.16 1.34 -1.64
C THR A 94 -9.94 1.71 -2.48
N ALA A 95 -9.17 0.71 -2.90
CA ALA A 95 -7.99 0.86 -3.72
C ALA A 95 -8.07 -0.04 -4.97
N ALA A 96 -7.74 0.52 -6.12
CA ALA A 96 -7.58 -0.24 -7.35
C ALA A 96 -6.10 -0.63 -7.52
N PHE A 97 -5.84 -1.86 -7.95
CA PHE A 97 -4.49 -2.33 -8.25
C PHE A 97 -4.52 -3.31 -9.43
N ASN A 98 -3.38 -3.54 -10.07
CA ASN A 98 -3.24 -4.56 -11.10
C ASN A 98 -2.12 -5.50 -10.69
N GLY A 99 -2.46 -6.72 -10.29
CA GLY A 99 -1.51 -7.61 -9.64
C GLY A 99 -2.05 -9.01 -9.35
N SER A 100 -1.21 -9.83 -8.74
CA SER A 100 -1.49 -11.23 -8.39
C SER A 100 -1.53 -11.50 -6.88
N ALA A 101 -1.18 -10.52 -6.06
CA ALA A 101 -1.30 -10.60 -4.61
C ALA A 101 -1.59 -9.23 -4.00
N VAL A 102 -2.21 -9.21 -2.82
CA VAL A 102 -2.45 -8.00 -2.03
C VAL A 102 -2.31 -8.27 -0.53
N TYR A 103 -1.74 -7.30 0.17
CA TYR A 103 -1.48 -7.30 1.60
C TYR A 103 -1.95 -5.96 2.17
N VAL A 104 -2.65 -5.98 3.29
CA VAL A 104 -3.11 -4.77 3.98
C VAL A 104 -2.43 -4.69 5.34
N PHE A 105 -1.78 -3.56 5.60
CA PHE A 105 -1.08 -3.30 6.85
C PHE A 105 -1.74 -2.17 7.61
N CYS A 106 -1.95 -2.41 8.90
CA CYS A 106 -2.50 -1.43 9.82
C CYS A 106 -1.58 -1.26 11.03
N ALA A 107 -1.64 -0.08 11.65
CA ALA A 107 -1.24 0.06 13.04
C ALA A 107 -2.40 -0.37 13.94
N ILE A 108 -2.13 -1.25 14.89
CA ILE A 108 -3.18 -1.79 15.75
C ILE A 108 -3.03 -1.25 17.17
N PRO A 109 -4.00 -0.47 17.67
CA PRO A 109 -4.00 -0.01 19.05
C PRO A 109 -4.09 -1.20 20.00
N ARG A 110 -3.41 -1.08 21.14
CA ARG A 110 -3.51 -2.05 22.25
C ARG A 110 -4.46 -1.58 23.36
N THR A 111 -4.88 -0.31 23.31
CA THR A 111 -5.66 0.36 24.34
C THR A 111 -7.12 -0.06 24.31
N SER A 112 -7.67 -0.39 25.47
CA SER A 112 -9.10 -0.72 25.63
C SER A 112 -9.96 0.48 26.05
N PHE A 113 -9.40 1.69 26.08
CA PHE A 113 -10.10 2.89 26.55
C PHE A 113 -9.94 4.06 25.58
N ALA A 114 -11.11 4.63 25.20
CA ALA A 114 -11.33 5.90 24.52
C ALA A 114 -10.18 6.38 23.59
N PRO A 115 -10.10 5.88 22.33
CA PRO A 115 -11.08 5.03 21.67
C PRO A 115 -10.83 3.57 22.04
N ASN A 116 -11.89 2.75 21.96
CA ASN A 116 -11.72 1.31 22.09
C ASN A 116 -10.91 0.79 20.89
N GLY A 117 -9.74 0.22 21.15
CA GLY A 117 -8.85 -0.35 20.12
C GLY A 117 -9.30 -1.71 19.56
N ASN A 118 -10.57 -2.08 19.77
CA ASN A 118 -11.17 -3.21 19.07
C ASN A 118 -11.15 -2.98 17.56
N ILE A 119 -10.91 -4.04 16.81
CA ILE A 119 -10.90 -4.02 15.34
C ILE A 119 -11.86 -5.08 14.82
N GLN A 120 -12.66 -4.71 13.83
CA GLN A 120 -13.52 -5.58 13.05
C GLN A 120 -13.54 -5.09 11.60
N LEU A 121 -12.76 -5.76 10.74
CA LEU A 121 -12.61 -5.43 9.32
C LEU A 121 -13.17 -6.55 8.46
N THR A 122 -13.79 -6.17 7.33
CA THR A 122 -14.17 -7.09 6.26
C THR A 122 -13.53 -6.64 4.96
N PHE A 123 -12.95 -7.58 4.21
CA PHE A 123 -12.21 -7.32 2.98
C PHE A 123 -12.97 -7.88 1.80
N TYR A 124 -13.07 -7.09 0.73
CA TYR A 124 -13.71 -7.47 -0.51
C TYR A 124 -12.71 -7.31 -1.66
N ILE A 125 -12.67 -8.31 -2.54
CA ILE A 125 -11.98 -8.24 -3.82
C ILE A 125 -13.05 -8.27 -4.90
N ASP A 126 -13.07 -7.25 -5.76
CA ASP A 126 -14.02 -7.12 -6.87
C ASP A 126 -15.49 -7.23 -6.42
N GLY A 127 -15.78 -6.68 -5.24
CA GLY A 127 -17.11 -6.69 -4.62
C GLY A 127 -17.50 -8.01 -3.93
N VAL A 128 -16.65 -9.03 -3.98
CA VAL A 128 -16.87 -10.32 -3.30
C VAL A 128 -16.07 -10.36 -2.00
N GLN A 129 -16.72 -10.74 -0.90
CA GLN A 129 -16.05 -10.87 0.39
C GLN A 129 -14.93 -11.93 0.31
N ALA A 130 -13.70 -11.51 0.58
CA ALA A 130 -12.50 -12.35 0.49
C ALA A 130 -11.91 -12.69 1.85
N GLY A 131 -12.21 -11.91 2.91
CA GLY A 131 -11.70 -12.19 4.24
C GLY A 131 -12.26 -11.27 5.32
N GLN A 132 -11.90 -11.56 6.57
CA GLN A 132 -12.23 -10.77 7.74
C GLN A 132 -11.06 -10.76 8.71
N PHE A 133 -10.94 -9.68 9.48
CA PHE A 133 -9.98 -9.56 10.58
C PHE A 133 -10.70 -9.01 11.80
N SER A 134 -10.49 -9.63 12.95
CA SER A 134 -11.00 -9.09 14.21
C SER A 134 -9.98 -9.24 15.33
N ARG A 135 -9.89 -8.23 16.18
CA ARG A 135 -8.99 -8.24 17.34
C ARG A 135 -9.60 -7.43 18.47
N MET A 136 -9.59 -8.00 19.67
CA MET A 136 -9.97 -7.29 20.88
C MET A 136 -8.76 -6.53 21.43
N ALA A 137 -9.00 -5.37 22.04
CA ALA A 137 -7.95 -4.61 22.71
C ALA A 137 -7.38 -5.39 23.92
N THR A 138 -6.05 -5.34 24.11
CA THR A 138 -5.34 -6.13 25.14
C THR A 138 -5.14 -5.38 26.45
N SER A 139 -5.80 -4.24 26.65
CA SER A 139 -5.72 -3.36 27.83
C SER A 139 -4.32 -2.76 28.13
N SER A 140 -3.38 -2.83 27.19
CA SER A 140 -2.05 -2.21 27.30
C SER A 140 -1.97 -0.93 26.48
N THR A 141 -1.05 -0.02 26.82
CA THR A 141 -0.86 1.22 26.05
C THR A 141 0.06 1.02 24.86
N GLY A 142 -0.21 1.75 23.77
CA GLY A 142 0.61 1.78 22.56
C GLY A 142 -0.01 1.05 21.37
N PHE A 143 0.82 0.79 20.36
CA PHE A 143 0.44 0.25 19.07
C PHE A 143 1.37 -0.89 18.65
N ASP A 144 0.83 -1.82 17.89
CA ASP A 144 1.60 -2.76 17.08
C ASP A 144 1.61 -2.22 15.65
N TYR A 145 2.79 -2.06 15.05
CA TYR A 145 2.96 -1.49 13.70
C TYR A 145 3.19 -2.59 12.67
N ASN A 146 2.94 -2.27 11.40
CA ASN A 146 3.17 -3.19 10.28
C ASN A 146 2.47 -4.56 10.50
N VAL A 147 1.25 -4.54 11.03
CA VAL A 147 0.48 -5.76 11.26
C VAL A 147 -0.29 -6.11 9.99
N PRO A 148 -0.03 -7.27 9.35
CA PRO A 148 -0.83 -7.72 8.22
C PRO A 148 -2.22 -8.11 8.72
N VAL A 149 -3.23 -7.34 8.33
CA VAL A 149 -4.63 -7.62 8.67
C VAL A 149 -5.36 -8.37 7.57
N PHE A 150 -4.82 -8.37 6.36
CA PHE A 150 -5.32 -9.15 5.23
C PHE A 150 -4.16 -9.51 4.30
N VAL A 151 -4.16 -10.76 3.82
CA VAL A 151 -3.17 -11.29 2.89
C VAL A 151 -3.90 -12.19 1.90
N LEU A 152 -3.67 -11.97 0.60
CA LEU A 152 -4.19 -12.80 -0.46
C LEU A 152 -3.17 -12.90 -1.59
N GLU A 153 -2.53 -14.07 -1.75
CA GLU A 153 -1.35 -14.24 -2.60
C GLU A 153 -1.62 -14.91 -3.96
N GLN A 154 -2.85 -15.39 -4.18
CA GLN A 154 -3.21 -16.25 -5.33
C GLN A 154 -4.33 -15.62 -6.16
N LEU A 155 -4.19 -14.34 -6.50
CA LEU A 155 -5.07 -13.69 -7.46
C LEU A 155 -4.59 -13.97 -8.88
N THR A 156 -5.53 -14.02 -9.81
CA THR A 156 -5.21 -13.94 -11.24
C THR A 156 -4.52 -12.62 -11.51
N SER A 157 -3.40 -12.59 -12.25
CA SER A 157 -2.74 -11.32 -12.58
C SER A 157 -3.64 -10.47 -13.48
N ALA A 158 -4.39 -9.55 -12.86
CA ALA A 158 -5.40 -8.72 -13.52
C ALA A 158 -5.68 -7.43 -12.71
N PRO A 159 -6.40 -6.47 -13.28
CA PRO A 159 -6.98 -5.36 -12.52
C PRO A 159 -7.98 -5.88 -11.48
N HIS A 160 -7.81 -5.42 -10.25
CA HIS A 160 -8.63 -5.75 -9.09
C HIS A 160 -9.00 -4.49 -8.31
N THR A 161 -10.11 -4.58 -7.57
CA THR A 161 -10.53 -3.57 -6.59
C THR A 161 -10.57 -4.19 -5.21
N LEU A 162 -9.73 -3.69 -4.30
CA LEU A 162 -9.81 -4.00 -2.88
C LEU A 162 -10.70 -2.98 -2.19
N THR A 163 -11.69 -3.45 -1.43
CA THR A 163 -12.45 -2.61 -0.48
C THR A 163 -12.27 -3.16 0.92
N ILE A 164 -11.80 -2.30 1.82
CA ILE A 164 -11.67 -2.58 3.25
C ILE A 164 -12.82 -1.89 3.95
N GLN A 165 -13.67 -2.65 4.64
CA GLN A 165 -14.77 -2.12 5.43
C GLN A 165 -14.41 -2.16 6.92
N ASN A 166 -14.53 -1.02 7.60
CA ASN A 166 -14.39 -0.91 9.04
C ASN A 166 -15.77 -0.94 9.71
N GLY A 167 -15.98 -1.91 10.60
CA GLY A 167 -17.22 -2.13 11.30
C GLY A 167 -18.28 -2.87 10.48
N ILE A 168 -19.35 -3.26 11.18
CA ILE A 168 -20.52 -3.92 10.61
C ILE A 168 -21.74 -3.24 11.22
N GLN A 169 -22.78 -2.97 10.44
CA GLN A 169 -24.02 -2.42 10.99
C GLN A 169 -24.58 -3.33 12.09
N GLY A 170 -24.81 -2.78 13.29
CA GLY A 170 -25.19 -3.56 14.47
C GLY A 170 -24.05 -4.40 15.06
N GLY A 171 -22.79 -4.16 14.68
CA GLY A 171 -21.56 -4.77 15.20
C GLY A 171 -20.94 -4.00 16.37
N ALA A 172 -19.85 -4.50 16.94
CA ALA A 172 -19.17 -3.81 18.05
C ALA A 172 -18.42 -2.55 17.55
N ASP A 173 -18.01 -1.67 18.47
CA ASP A 173 -17.11 -0.56 18.11
C ASP A 173 -15.82 -1.10 17.48
N SER A 174 -15.34 -0.43 16.44
CA SER A 174 -14.16 -0.83 15.66
C SER A 174 -13.34 0.38 15.22
N LEU A 175 -12.04 0.30 15.45
CA LEU A 175 -11.05 1.30 15.08
C LEU A 175 -10.12 0.74 14.00
N MET A 176 -9.98 1.45 12.89
CA MET A 176 -9.04 1.15 11.82
C MET A 176 -8.02 2.27 11.72
N ILE A 177 -6.74 1.91 11.65
CA ILE A 177 -5.64 2.84 11.34
C ILE A 177 -4.88 2.22 10.17
N LEU A 178 -5.24 2.64 8.96
CA LEU A 178 -4.62 2.17 7.73
C LEU A 178 -3.27 2.84 7.56
N ASP A 179 -2.26 2.02 7.28
CA ASP A 179 -0.88 2.47 7.03
C ASP A 179 -0.53 2.28 5.55
N SER A 180 -0.66 1.05 5.04
CA SER A 180 -0.38 0.80 3.62
C SER A 180 -1.08 -0.44 3.08
N ILE A 181 -1.21 -0.46 1.76
CA ILE A 181 -1.57 -1.63 0.98
C ILE A 181 -0.38 -1.97 0.10
N VAL A 182 0.00 -3.23 0.03
CA VAL A 182 1.05 -3.70 -0.89
C VAL A 182 0.42 -4.67 -1.87
N TYR A 183 0.69 -4.53 -3.15
CA TYR A 183 0.32 -5.52 -4.15
C TYR A 183 1.53 -6.04 -4.91
N THR A 184 1.45 -7.26 -5.40
CA THR A 184 2.49 -7.87 -6.21
C THR A 184 2.09 -7.82 -7.67
N VAL A 185 3.01 -7.41 -8.55
CA VAL A 185 2.80 -7.35 -10.00
C VAL A 185 4.03 -7.87 -10.73
N ASP A 186 3.85 -8.31 -11.96
CA ASP A 186 4.98 -8.66 -12.83
C ASP A 186 5.79 -7.41 -13.22
N SER A 187 7.11 -7.54 -13.16
CA SER A 187 8.11 -6.56 -13.58
C SER A 187 7.90 -5.99 -14.99
N ASP A 188 7.33 -6.76 -15.91
CA ASP A 188 7.02 -6.26 -17.26
C ASP A 188 5.90 -5.20 -17.26
N HIS A 189 4.97 -5.29 -16.30
CA HIS A 189 3.88 -4.33 -16.13
C HIS A 189 4.29 -3.08 -15.32
N GLN A 190 5.34 -3.15 -14.50
CA GLN A 190 5.95 -1.97 -13.85
C GLN A 190 6.43 -0.94 -14.87
N ALA A 191 7.10 -1.41 -15.93
CA ALA A 191 7.63 -0.54 -16.97
C ALA A 191 6.53 0.26 -17.68
N GLN A 192 5.32 -0.30 -17.79
CA GLN A 192 4.18 0.37 -18.42
C GLN A 192 3.57 1.46 -17.53
N GLY A 193 3.46 1.25 -16.21
CA GLY A 193 2.97 2.28 -15.28
C GLY A 193 3.87 3.52 -15.22
N LEU A 194 5.19 3.30 -15.21
CA LEU A 194 6.20 4.37 -15.29
C LEU A 194 6.12 5.14 -16.62
N ASN A 195 5.82 4.45 -17.73
CA ASN A 195 5.67 5.07 -19.04
C ASN A 195 4.35 5.84 -19.20
N ALA A 196 3.26 5.37 -18.58
CA ALA A 196 1.97 6.06 -18.56
C ALA A 196 2.05 7.38 -17.76
N ALA A 197 2.72 7.38 -16.60
CA ALA A 197 2.97 8.59 -15.81
C ALA A 197 3.89 9.61 -16.52
N LYS A 198 4.68 9.16 -17.50
CA LYS A 198 5.55 10.03 -18.32
C LYS A 198 4.83 10.61 -19.55
N SER A 199 3.62 10.14 -19.86
CA SER A 199 2.83 10.57 -21.02
C SER A 199 1.96 11.79 -20.69
N THR A 200 2.58 12.93 -20.39
CA THR A 200 1.88 14.24 -20.37
C THR A 200 2.71 15.41 -20.87
N LYS A 201 3.79 15.15 -21.61
CA LYS A 201 4.36 16.16 -22.51
C LYS A 201 4.59 15.53 -23.87
N GLY A 202 3.70 15.87 -24.81
CA GLY A 202 3.94 15.62 -26.22
C GLY A 202 5.26 16.26 -26.63
N ILE A 203 6.31 15.46 -26.69
CA ILE A 203 7.57 15.85 -27.29
C ILE A 203 7.30 15.83 -28.79
N SER A 204 7.17 17.01 -29.38
CA SER A 204 7.06 17.15 -30.82
C SER A 204 8.25 16.46 -31.50
N SER A 205 7.96 15.83 -32.64
CA SER A 205 8.85 15.01 -33.48
C SER A 205 10.21 15.65 -33.83
N ALA A 206 10.43 16.93 -33.52
CA ALA A 206 11.67 17.66 -33.74
C ALA A 206 12.80 17.35 -32.73
N THR A 207 12.52 16.75 -31.57
CA THR A 207 13.55 16.60 -30.51
C THR A 207 14.45 15.38 -30.70
N MET A 208 14.01 14.36 -31.45
CA MET A 208 14.82 13.15 -31.72
C MET A 208 15.95 13.37 -32.73
N ALA A 209 15.87 14.44 -33.54
CA ALA A 209 16.95 14.82 -34.45
C ALA A 209 18.13 15.51 -33.73
N VAL A 210 17.88 16.19 -32.61
CA VAL A 210 18.92 16.96 -31.89
C VAL A 210 19.86 16.05 -31.10
N VAL A 211 19.35 14.94 -30.55
CA VAL A 211 20.16 13.99 -29.77
C VAL A 211 21.13 13.21 -30.66
N GLY A 212 20.74 12.87 -31.89
CA GLY A 212 21.62 12.20 -32.86
C GLY A 212 22.82 13.06 -33.27
N VAL A 213 22.61 14.37 -33.43
CA VAL A 213 23.69 15.31 -33.80
C VAL A 213 24.69 15.49 -32.65
N LEU A 214 24.23 15.53 -31.40
CA LEU A 214 25.11 15.67 -30.23
C LEU A 214 26.00 14.44 -30.03
N VAL A 215 25.47 13.22 -30.18
CA VAL A 215 26.25 11.98 -30.03
C VAL A 215 27.30 11.87 -31.15
N PHE A 216 26.93 12.21 -32.39
CA PHE A 216 27.88 12.21 -33.51
C PHE A 216 28.99 13.25 -33.33
N ALA A 217 28.66 14.47 -32.88
CA ALA A 217 29.63 15.52 -32.62
C ALA A 217 30.64 15.12 -31.52
N VAL A 218 30.17 14.49 -30.44
CA VAL A 218 31.04 14.00 -29.35
C VAL A 218 31.97 12.88 -29.85
N LEU A 219 31.46 11.93 -30.64
CA LEU A 219 32.28 10.86 -31.20
C LEU A 219 33.36 11.38 -32.16
N VAL A 220 33.04 12.37 -32.99
CA VAL A 220 34.01 13.03 -33.88
C VAL A 220 35.06 13.78 -33.07
N MET A 221 34.66 14.50 -32.01
CA MET A 221 35.59 15.19 -31.09
C MET A 221 36.56 14.22 -30.42
N LEU A 222 36.08 13.08 -29.92
CA LEU A 222 36.92 12.06 -29.30
C LEU A 222 37.89 11.42 -30.30
N ALA A 223 37.45 11.16 -31.53
CA ALA A 223 38.30 10.64 -32.59
C ALA A 223 39.43 11.63 -32.96
N LEU A 224 39.12 12.92 -33.08
CA LEU A 224 40.11 13.96 -33.36
C LEU A 224 41.11 14.11 -32.20
N LEU A 225 40.64 14.04 -30.95
CA LEU A 225 41.49 14.06 -29.76
C LEU A 225 42.46 12.85 -29.76
N ALA A 226 41.96 11.65 -30.06
CA ALA A 226 42.78 10.45 -30.15
C ALA A 226 43.87 10.58 -31.23
N VAL A 227 43.53 11.07 -32.43
CA VAL A 227 44.51 11.33 -33.51
C VAL A 227 45.55 12.36 -33.09
N PHE A 228 45.14 13.44 -32.41
CA PHE A 228 46.05 14.45 -31.89
C PHE A 228 47.03 13.88 -30.85
N LEU A 229 46.53 13.08 -29.90
CA LEU A 229 47.36 12.42 -28.89
C LEU A 229 48.32 11.42 -29.52
N ILE A 230 47.89 10.63 -30.51
CA ILE A 230 48.76 9.70 -31.26
C ILE A 230 49.85 10.47 -32.01
N ARG A 231 49.53 11.59 -32.68
CA ARG A 231 50.51 12.44 -33.36
C ARG A 231 51.51 13.06 -32.38
N ARG A 232 51.05 13.52 -31.21
CA ARG A 232 51.91 14.03 -30.14
C ARG A 232 52.82 12.95 -29.58
N HIS A 233 52.30 11.74 -29.39
CA HIS A 233 53.10 10.59 -28.93
C HIS A 233 54.14 10.15 -29.96
N ARG A 234 53.79 10.16 -31.25
CA ARG A 234 54.73 9.85 -32.34
C ARG A 234 55.84 10.89 -32.46
N LYS A 235 55.54 12.18 -32.27
CA LYS A 235 56.60 13.22 -32.19
C LYS A 235 57.53 13.04 -30.99
N ARG A 236 57.04 12.53 -29.86
CA ARG A 236 57.86 12.28 -28.66
C ARG A 236 58.68 10.97 -28.73
N ARG A 237 58.31 10.03 -29.60
CA ARG A 237 59.05 8.77 -29.79
C ARG A 237 60.32 8.90 -30.65
N GLY A 238 60.61 10.08 -31.20
CA GLY A 238 61.84 10.35 -31.97
C GLY A 238 63.10 10.60 -31.15
N VAL A 239 63.05 10.62 -29.80
CA VAL A 239 64.20 11.05 -28.97
C VAL A 239 64.70 9.98 -27.99
N TYR A 240 64.04 8.81 -27.90
CA TYR A 240 64.46 7.73 -26.97
C TYR A 240 64.95 6.44 -27.65
N ALA A 241 65.21 6.46 -28.95
CA ALA A 241 65.76 5.32 -29.69
C ALA A 241 67.29 5.36 -29.89
N GLN A 242 68.02 6.16 -29.11
CA GLN A 242 69.48 6.31 -29.25
C GLN A 242 70.28 6.07 -27.95
N TYR A 243 69.63 5.64 -26.86
CA TYR A 243 70.33 5.24 -25.63
C TYR A 243 69.69 3.98 -25.04
N MET A 244 70.06 2.81 -25.58
CA MET A 244 69.99 1.54 -24.87
C MET A 244 71.29 0.78 -25.13
N PRO A 245 72.21 0.67 -24.16
CA PRO A 245 73.39 -0.16 -24.29
C PRO A 245 72.99 -1.63 -24.25
N LYS A 246 73.50 -2.41 -25.20
CA LYS A 246 73.45 -3.87 -25.18
C LYS A 246 74.31 -4.36 -24.01
N GLY A 247 73.70 -5.10 -23.09
CA GLY A 247 74.42 -5.86 -22.07
C GLY A 247 74.12 -5.41 -20.64
N ALA A 248 73.02 -5.91 -20.08
CA ALA A 248 72.85 -6.00 -18.63
C ALA A 248 72.14 -7.32 -18.31
N VAL A 249 72.95 -8.36 -18.14
CA VAL A 249 72.58 -9.57 -17.41
C VAL A 249 72.25 -9.14 -15.98
N LYS A 250 71.05 -9.46 -15.48
CA LYS A 250 70.82 -9.44 -14.04
C LYS A 250 69.92 -10.59 -13.60
N ALA A 251 70.44 -11.28 -12.61
CA ALA A 251 70.04 -12.55 -12.06
C ALA A 251 68.61 -12.55 -11.48
N TYR A 252 68.00 -13.73 -11.53
CA TYR A 252 66.82 -14.09 -10.75
C TYR A 252 67.20 -14.25 -9.28
N PRO A 253 66.51 -13.59 -8.34
CA PRO A 253 66.41 -14.10 -6.98
C PRO A 253 65.26 -15.11 -6.92
N SER A 254 65.63 -16.38 -6.82
CA SER A 254 64.82 -17.40 -6.16
C SER A 254 64.61 -17.02 -4.69
N PHE A 255 63.58 -17.59 -4.06
CA PHE A 255 63.20 -17.49 -2.64
C PHE A 255 62.21 -16.39 -2.27
N LEU A 256 60.91 -16.69 -2.43
CA LEU A 256 59.96 -16.51 -1.33
C LEU A 256 59.01 -17.72 -1.29
N THR A 257 59.16 -18.46 -0.21
CA THR A 257 58.36 -19.61 0.25
C THR A 257 56.90 -19.24 0.51
N PRO A 258 55.93 -20.14 0.27
CA PRO A 258 54.54 -19.95 0.61
C PRO A 258 54.31 -20.03 2.13
N SER A 259 53.57 -19.06 2.66
CA SER A 259 53.09 -19.03 4.05
C SER A 259 52.11 -20.16 4.32
N PRO A 260 52.21 -20.89 5.45
CA PRO A 260 51.29 -21.95 5.79
C PRO A 260 49.92 -21.40 6.24
N ALA A 261 48.92 -22.23 6.00
CA ALA A 261 47.49 -22.03 6.18
C ALA A 261 47.09 -21.45 7.54
N SER A 262 46.29 -20.38 7.51
CA SER A 262 45.41 -20.03 8.62
C SER A 262 44.12 -20.86 8.52
N THR A 263 44.06 -21.88 9.36
CA THR A 263 42.90 -22.74 9.62
C THR A 263 41.70 -21.90 10.07
N PRO A 264 40.51 -22.01 9.45
CA PRO A 264 39.31 -21.44 10.02
C PRO A 264 38.92 -22.22 11.29
N ARG A 265 38.85 -21.50 12.40
CA ARG A 265 38.38 -22.00 13.69
C ARG A 265 36.89 -22.33 13.57
N LEU A 266 36.55 -23.62 13.63
CA LEU A 266 35.18 -24.10 13.78
C LEU A 266 34.60 -23.52 15.08
N SER A 267 33.54 -22.72 14.96
CA SER A 267 32.65 -22.40 16.06
C SER A 267 31.90 -23.68 16.48
N PRO A 268 31.74 -23.95 17.78
CA PRO A 268 30.93 -25.06 18.25
C PRO A 268 29.47 -24.85 17.86
N ALA A 269 28.88 -25.88 17.25
CA ALA A 269 27.47 -25.95 16.93
C ALA A 269 26.61 -25.79 18.20
N PRO A 270 25.52 -25.00 18.17
CA PRO A 270 24.54 -25.03 19.25
C PRO A 270 23.89 -26.41 19.30
N SER A 271 23.85 -26.98 20.49
CA SER A 271 23.15 -28.24 20.78
C SER A 271 21.69 -28.17 20.31
N PRO A 272 21.15 -29.24 19.71
CA PRO A 272 19.72 -29.30 19.44
C PRO A 272 18.97 -29.32 20.78
N LEU A 273 18.15 -28.29 21.01
CA LEU A 273 17.15 -28.34 22.05
C LEU A 273 16.20 -29.49 21.71
N PHE A 274 16.13 -30.46 22.62
CA PHE A 274 15.09 -31.48 22.72
C PHE A 274 13.72 -30.79 22.65
N VAL A 275 13.07 -30.86 21.48
CA VAL A 275 11.63 -30.62 21.37
C VAL A 275 10.97 -31.96 21.64
N SER A 276 10.35 -32.08 22.81
CA SER A 276 9.45 -33.19 23.12
C SER A 276 8.36 -33.26 22.05
N SER A 277 8.35 -34.38 21.33
CA SER A 277 7.25 -34.81 20.47
C SER A 277 5.96 -34.90 21.29
N VAL A 278 5.15 -33.84 21.25
CA VAL A 278 3.76 -33.91 21.69
C VAL A 278 2.97 -34.62 20.59
N ASN A 279 2.50 -35.80 20.96
CA ASN A 279 1.66 -36.70 20.19
C ASN A 279 0.36 -35.98 19.79
N ALA A 280 0.29 -35.44 18.56
CA ALA A 280 -0.94 -34.93 17.99
C ALA A 280 -1.75 -36.09 17.41
N GLY A 281 -2.61 -36.69 18.24
CA GLY A 281 -3.65 -37.59 17.77
C GLY A 281 -4.65 -36.85 16.86
N PRO A 282 -5.35 -37.57 15.97
CA PRO A 282 -6.31 -36.95 15.06
C PRO A 282 -7.49 -36.36 15.83
N VAL A 283 -7.57 -35.02 15.84
CA VAL A 283 -8.76 -34.30 16.32
C VAL A 283 -9.82 -34.42 15.24
N THR A 284 -10.78 -35.32 15.44
CA THR A 284 -12.02 -35.38 14.66
C THR A 284 -12.85 -34.14 14.96
N MET A 285 -12.89 -33.19 14.02
CA MET A 285 -13.85 -32.09 14.05
C MET A 285 -15.27 -32.64 13.81
N PRO A 286 -16.27 -32.27 14.63
CA PRO A 286 -17.66 -32.55 14.32
C PRO A 286 -18.14 -31.70 13.13
N PRO A 287 -19.05 -32.21 12.28
CA PRO A 287 -19.58 -31.47 11.13
C PRO A 287 -20.41 -30.25 11.58
N PRO A 288 -20.46 -29.19 10.75
CA PRO A 288 -21.28 -28.02 11.04
C PRO A 288 -22.77 -28.39 11.06
N ALA A 289 -23.45 -27.93 12.11
CA ALA A 289 -24.90 -28.03 12.24
C ALA A 289 -25.57 -27.20 11.14
N TYR A 290 -26.16 -27.88 10.17
CA TYR A 290 -26.99 -27.31 9.13
C TYR A 290 -28.35 -26.94 9.73
N ASN A 291 -28.60 -25.65 10.00
CA ASN A 291 -29.94 -25.19 10.37
C ASN A 291 -30.78 -25.00 9.10
N GLY A 292 -31.53 -26.04 8.74
CA GLY A 292 -32.59 -25.92 7.75
C GLY A 292 -33.65 -24.93 8.22
N ASN A 293 -33.83 -23.84 7.48
CA ASN A 293 -35.16 -23.26 7.31
C ASN A 293 -35.37 -22.89 5.85
N THR A 294 -35.67 -23.91 5.05
CA THR A 294 -36.36 -23.80 3.78
C THR A 294 -37.86 -23.76 4.04
N SER A 295 -38.47 -22.60 3.78
CA SER A 295 -39.82 -22.55 3.24
C SER A 295 -39.76 -21.74 1.95
N GLY A 296 -39.74 -22.46 0.81
CA GLY A 296 -39.87 -21.87 -0.51
C GLY A 296 -41.30 -21.38 -0.75
N ASN A 297 -41.49 -20.55 -1.78
CA ASN A 297 -42.06 -21.07 -3.01
C ASN A 297 -41.93 -20.10 -4.18
N TRP A 298 -41.88 -20.75 -5.33
CA TRP A 298 -41.63 -20.30 -6.68
C TRP A 298 -42.84 -19.68 -7.36
N TRP A 299 -42.59 -18.77 -8.31
CA TRP A 299 -42.97 -18.82 -9.75
C TRP A 299 -43.46 -17.50 -10.35
N ALA A 300 -42.99 -17.33 -11.59
CA ALA A 300 -43.62 -16.70 -12.75
C ALA A 300 -43.63 -15.17 -12.85
N GLY A 301 -42.86 -14.71 -13.85
CA GLY A 301 -42.98 -13.38 -14.39
C GLY A 301 -44.36 -13.09 -14.99
N ARG A 302 -44.67 -11.81 -15.02
CA ARG A 302 -45.52 -11.21 -16.04
C ARG A 302 -45.22 -9.73 -16.11
N ASP A 303 -45.05 -9.26 -17.33
CA ASP A 303 -45.04 -7.86 -17.70
C ASP A 303 -46.24 -7.12 -17.12
N GLN A 304 -46.00 -5.92 -16.57
CA GLN A 304 -46.98 -4.85 -16.69
C GLN A 304 -46.31 -3.47 -16.67
N LYS A 305 -46.41 -2.82 -17.82
CA LYS A 305 -46.30 -1.38 -18.02
C LYS A 305 -47.07 -0.64 -16.94
N VAL A 306 -46.41 0.23 -16.18
CA VAL A 306 -47.08 1.24 -15.36
C VAL A 306 -47.22 2.51 -16.19
N ALA A 307 -48.47 2.86 -16.45
CA ALA A 307 -48.89 4.09 -17.07
C ALA A 307 -48.71 5.28 -16.12
N ALA A 308 -48.37 6.42 -16.71
CA ALA A 308 -48.36 7.73 -16.10
C ALA A 308 -49.78 8.17 -15.68
N GLY A 309 -49.87 8.93 -14.58
CA GLY A 309 -51.08 9.67 -14.23
C GLY A 309 -51.12 10.12 -12.77
N ILE A 310 -50.44 11.22 -12.44
CA ILE A 310 -50.73 12.00 -11.22
C ILE A 310 -51.38 13.31 -11.66
N GLY A 311 -52.71 13.33 -11.59
CA GLY A 311 -53.53 14.53 -11.72
C GLY A 311 -53.70 15.20 -10.36
N SER A 312 -53.42 16.50 -10.35
CA SER A 312 -53.75 17.47 -9.32
C SER A 312 -55.26 17.50 -9.02
N GLN A 313 -55.65 17.67 -7.75
CA GLN A 313 -56.54 18.76 -7.30
C GLN A 313 -56.71 18.81 -5.76
N ARG A 314 -56.45 20.01 -5.19
CA ARG A 314 -57.09 20.58 -3.97
C ARG A 314 -58.50 21.12 -4.38
N PRO A 315 -59.44 21.62 -3.52
CA PRO A 315 -59.23 22.29 -2.21
C PRO A 315 -60.40 22.24 -1.15
N TYR A 316 -60.26 23.08 -0.10
CA TYR A 316 -61.28 23.65 0.83
C TYR A 316 -61.82 22.75 1.97
N GLY A 317 -62.01 23.17 3.24
CA GLY A 317 -61.84 24.41 4.04
C GLY A 317 -61.71 23.97 5.53
N ASP A 318 -61.82 24.73 6.61
CA ASP A 318 -62.02 26.15 6.95
C ASP A 318 -61.93 26.21 8.52
N LEU A 319 -61.40 27.32 9.08
CA LEU A 319 -61.74 27.99 10.38
C LEU A 319 -61.62 27.20 11.73
N ASP A 320 -61.20 27.70 12.90
CA ASP A 320 -60.63 28.95 13.49
C ASP A 320 -60.27 28.59 14.99
N PRO A 321 -59.50 29.39 15.77
CA PRO A 321 -58.80 28.99 17.00
C PRO A 321 -59.49 29.45 18.30
N SER A 322 -59.09 28.89 19.44
CA SER A 322 -59.30 29.54 20.75
C SER A 322 -58.29 29.14 21.85
N SER A 323 -57.67 30.19 22.42
CA SER A 323 -57.38 30.47 23.84
C SER A 323 -56.57 29.48 24.71
N SER A 324 -55.40 29.94 25.18
CA SER A 324 -55.07 30.29 26.59
C SER A 324 -53.97 29.33 27.11
N ASN A 325 -53.02 29.64 27.99
CA ASN A 325 -52.86 30.74 28.92
C ASN A 325 -51.37 30.89 29.29
N PHE A 326 -51.03 32.10 29.71
CA PHE A 326 -49.73 32.60 30.11
C PHE A 326 -49.49 32.34 31.61
N GLN A 327 -48.30 31.88 32.01
CA GLN A 327 -47.79 32.09 33.37
C GLN A 327 -46.25 32.09 33.41
N ARG A 328 -45.69 33.25 33.79
CA ARG A 328 -44.28 33.49 34.10
C ARG A 328 -43.95 33.01 35.52
N PRO A 329 -42.68 32.65 35.83
CA PRO A 329 -42.19 32.51 37.19
C PRO A 329 -41.74 33.86 37.77
N GLN A 330 -42.19 34.18 39.00
CA GLN A 330 -41.48 35.06 39.94
C GLN A 330 -40.42 34.21 40.65
N GLY A 331 -39.19 34.63 40.94
CA GLY A 331 -38.74 35.88 41.51
C GLY A 331 -38.14 35.56 42.89
N TRP A 332 -36.81 35.48 43.00
CA TRP A 332 -36.11 35.63 44.29
C TRP A 332 -34.84 36.45 44.10
N GLU A 333 -34.58 37.27 45.10
CA GLU A 333 -33.88 38.54 45.01
C GLU A 333 -32.56 38.50 45.79
N ARG A 334 -31.54 39.18 45.22
CA ARG A 334 -30.34 39.83 45.80
C ARG A 334 -29.52 39.14 46.91
N SER A 335 -28.20 39.16 46.70
CA SER A 335 -27.22 39.66 47.68
C SER A 335 -25.93 40.12 46.98
N ARG A 336 -25.54 41.39 47.21
CA ARG A 336 -24.27 42.02 46.81
C ARG A 336 -23.21 41.82 47.90
N GLN A 337 -21.93 41.72 47.53
CA GLN A 337 -20.75 42.43 48.08
C GLN A 337 -19.50 41.80 47.40
N ARG A 338 -18.73 42.48 46.53
CA ARG A 338 -17.70 43.53 46.76
C ARG A 338 -16.72 43.19 47.91
N SER A 339 -15.51 42.78 47.57
CA SER A 339 -14.29 43.52 47.95
C SER A 339 -13.08 43.05 47.13
N SER A 340 -12.39 44.05 46.62
CA SER A 340 -11.04 44.04 46.08
C SER A 340 -10.08 44.38 47.22
N SER A 341 -9.06 43.56 47.43
CA SER A 341 -7.75 43.88 48.02
C SER A 341 -6.84 42.70 47.71
#